data_AF-A0A538QFG0-F1
#
_entry.id   AF-A0A538QFG0-F1
#
_cell.length_a   1.000
_cell.length_b   1.000
_cell.length_c   1.000
_cell.angle_alpha   90.00
_cell.angle_beta   90.00
_cell.angle_gamma   90.00
#
_symmetry.space_group_name_H-M   'P 1'
#
loop_
_entity.id
_entity.type
_entity.pdbx_description
1 polymer ?
#
loop_
_entity_poly.entity_id
_entity_poly.type
_entity_poly.pdbx_seq_one_letter_code
_entity_poly.pdbx_strand_id
1 'polypeptide(L)'
;MALAATLLRFVDERLDHMLEAPQLWGADESVELQILQLLEIRLLIAAQRQGPEDWRQVQLDYERFLAEQLPGSPPITLTARLGAERRGELWSLLAAFVAMQRQQHLVRAGVDQNLEQIQAIDRLLAAARADWEAEQDRRDTYGSKPVRLTIEAA
;
A
#
# COMPACT_ATOMS: atom_id res chain seq x y z
N MET A 1 3.08 14.98 -0.24
CA MET A 1 3.67 14.33 -1.43
C MET A 1 5.20 14.40 -1.45
N ALA A 2 5.83 15.58 -1.40
CA ALA A 2 7.30 15.70 -1.49
C ALA A 2 8.08 14.99 -0.35
N LEU A 3 7.58 15.04 0.90
CA LEU A 3 8.25 14.39 2.04
C LEU A 3 8.22 12.86 1.94
N ALA A 4 7.07 12.26 1.64
CA ALA A 4 6.94 10.80 1.51
C ALA A 4 7.87 10.24 0.42
N ALA A 5 7.92 10.90 -0.74
CA ALA A 5 8.85 10.53 -1.81
C ALA A 5 10.33 10.65 -1.38
N THR A 6 10.66 11.69 -0.62
CA THR A 6 12.02 11.90 -0.09
C THR A 6 12.40 10.80 0.92
N LEU A 7 11.48 10.45 1.82
CA LEU A 7 11.70 9.40 2.82
C LEU A 7 11.80 8.02 2.17
N LEU A 8 10.95 7.71 1.19
CA LEU A 8 11.05 6.45 0.42
C LEU A 8 12.41 6.33 -0.27
N ARG A 9 12.86 7.40 -0.93
CA ARG A 9 14.19 7.42 -1.57
C ARG A 9 15.31 7.21 -0.54
N PHE A 10 15.26 7.89 0.60
CA PHE A 10 16.24 7.70 1.66
C PHE A 10 16.30 6.26 2.17
N VAL A 11 15.14 5.63 2.36
CA VAL A 11 15.05 4.23 2.80
C VAL A 11 15.61 3.29 1.72
N ASP A 12 15.25 3.52 0.45
CA ASP A 12 15.76 2.70 -0.66
C ASP A 12 17.28 2.83 -0.80
N GLU A 13 17.85 4.04 -0.75
CA GLU A 13 19.30 4.28 -0.75
C GLU A 13 19.99 3.60 0.44
N ARG A 14 19.37 3.64 1.63
CA ARG A 14 19.94 3.00 2.82
C ARG A 14 19.97 1.48 2.69
N LEU A 15 18.90 0.88 2.16
CA LEU A 15 18.84 -0.56 1.87
C LEU A 15 19.92 -0.97 0.87
N ASP A 16 20.11 -0.19 -0.19
CA ASP A 16 21.14 -0.47 -1.20
C ASP A 16 22.55 -0.45 -0.58
N HIS A 17 22.88 0.60 0.19
CA HIS A 17 24.19 0.68 0.87
C HIS A 17 24.42 -0.43 1.91
N MET A 18 23.36 -0.89 2.59
CA MET A 18 23.46 -2.01 3.53
C MET A 18 23.73 -3.34 2.83
N LEU A 19 23.10 -3.58 1.67
CA LEU A 19 23.31 -4.79 0.89
C LEU A 19 24.66 -4.81 0.14
N GLU A 20 25.17 -3.65 -0.27
CA GLU A 20 26.47 -3.53 -0.95
C GLU A 20 27.67 -3.78 -0.02
N ALA A 21 27.57 -3.37 1.25
CA ALA A 21 28.68 -3.45 2.20
C ALA A 21 28.24 -3.83 3.62
N PRO A 22 27.56 -4.98 3.83
CA PRO A 22 26.90 -5.33 5.09
C PRO A 22 27.82 -5.34 6.30
N GLN A 23 29.09 -5.70 6.13
CA GLN A 23 30.10 -5.71 7.20
C GLN A 23 30.38 -4.33 7.85
N LEU A 24 30.02 -3.23 7.19
CA LEU A 24 30.17 -1.88 7.74
C LEU A 24 29.03 -1.49 8.69
N TRP A 25 27.96 -2.29 8.74
CA TRP A 25 26.70 -1.97 9.42
C TRP A 25 26.48 -2.73 10.73
N GLY A 26 27.43 -3.60 11.11
CA GLY A 26 27.42 -4.33 12.36
C GLY A 26 27.45 -5.84 12.17
N ALA A 27 26.99 -6.56 13.19
CA ALA A 27 26.86 -8.01 13.15
C ALA A 27 25.73 -8.44 12.19
N ASP A 28 25.88 -9.60 11.56
CA ASP A 28 24.98 -10.10 10.52
C ASP A 28 23.50 -10.05 10.93
N GLU A 29 23.18 -10.54 12.13
CA GLU A 29 21.82 -10.53 12.66
C GLU A 29 21.29 -9.10 12.85
N SER A 30 22.14 -8.18 13.31
CA SER A 30 21.77 -6.77 13.44
C SER A 30 21.49 -6.11 12.09
N VAL A 31 22.25 -6.47 11.06
CA VAL A 31 22.05 -5.97 9.69
C VAL A 31 20.76 -6.53 9.09
N GLU A 32 20.49 -7.82 9.28
CA GLU A 32 19.23 -8.47 8.90
C GLU A 32 18.03 -7.75 9.53
N LEU A 33 18.05 -7.55 10.85
CA LEU A 33 16.96 -6.88 11.56
C LEU A 33 16.77 -5.42 11.11
N GLN A 34 17.86 -4.68 10.88
CA GLN A 34 17.81 -3.31 10.36
C GLN A 34 17.20 -3.25 8.95
N ILE A 35 17.51 -4.21 8.07
CA ILE A 35 16.90 -4.30 6.74
C ILE A 35 15.38 -4.52 6.86
N LEU A 36 14.95 -5.46 7.72
CA LEU A 36 13.52 -5.71 7.95
C LEU A 36 12.79 -4.47 8.47
N GLN A 37 13.38 -3.76 9.44
CA GLN A 37 12.83 -2.50 9.96
C GLN A 37 12.72 -1.40 8.90
N LEU A 38 13.72 -1.27 8.02
CA LEU A 38 13.66 -0.31 6.91
C LEU A 38 12.55 -0.65 5.93
N LEU A 39 12.30 -1.94 5.65
CA LEU A 39 11.19 -2.37 4.81
C LEU A 39 9.82 -2.10 5.46
N GLU A 40 9.70 -2.27 6.78
CA GLU A 40 8.50 -1.89 7.54
C GLU A 40 8.24 -0.38 7.46
N ILE A 41 9.29 0.44 7.66
CA ILE A 41 9.20 1.90 7.51
C ILE A 41 8.80 2.25 6.07
N ARG A 42 9.37 1.58 5.07
CA ARG A 42 9.03 1.78 3.66
C ARG A 42 7.54 1.51 3.41
N LEU A 43 7.01 0.42 3.97
CA LEU A 43 5.59 0.09 3.90
C LEU A 43 4.74 1.20 4.53
N LEU A 44 5.07 1.65 5.74
CA LEU A 44 4.34 2.71 6.44
C LEU A 44 4.33 4.04 5.68
N ILE A 45 5.44 4.42 5.02
CA ILE A 45 5.50 5.65 4.22
C ILE A 45 4.65 5.52 2.94
N ALA A 46 4.67 4.34 2.31
CA ALA A 46 3.91 4.08 1.10
C ALA A 46 2.40 3.97 1.37
N ALA A 47 2.03 3.40 2.51
CA ALA A 47 0.66 3.12 2.88
C ALA A 47 -0.01 4.34 3.52
N GLN A 48 -0.55 5.23 2.70
CA GLN A 48 -1.17 6.47 3.20
C GLN A 48 -2.43 6.24 4.05
N ARG A 49 -3.05 5.03 4.04
CA ARG A 49 -4.35 4.76 4.70
C ARG A 49 -4.57 3.32 5.20
N GLN A 50 -3.51 2.54 5.38
CA GLN A 50 -3.62 1.14 5.80
C GLN A 50 -3.95 1.01 7.30
N GLY A 51 -4.57 -0.11 7.68
CA GLY A 51 -5.06 -0.36 9.02
C GLY A 51 -3.92 -0.58 10.04
N PRO A 52 -4.20 -0.49 11.34
CA PRO A 52 -3.19 -0.61 12.41
C PRO A 52 -2.48 -1.99 12.47
N GLU A 53 -2.88 -2.98 11.66
CA GLU A 53 -2.24 -4.30 11.61
C GLU A 53 -1.31 -4.52 10.41
N ASP A 54 -1.30 -3.61 9.43
CA ASP A 54 -0.56 -3.81 8.17
C ASP A 54 0.98 -3.72 8.35
N TRP A 55 1.47 -3.15 9.45
CA TRP A 55 2.91 -3.09 9.74
C TRP A 55 3.56 -4.48 9.90
N ARG A 56 2.79 -5.51 10.29
CA ARG A 56 3.28 -6.90 10.41
C ARG A 56 3.44 -7.60 9.06
N GLN A 57 3.00 -6.99 7.97
CA GLN A 57 3.01 -7.62 6.65
C GLN A 57 4.42 -8.03 6.23
N VAL A 58 5.43 -7.19 6.48
CA VAL A 58 6.83 -7.49 6.14
C VAL A 58 7.30 -8.74 6.87
N GLN A 59 7.00 -8.87 8.16
CA GLN A 59 7.32 -10.05 8.96
C GLN A 59 6.64 -11.32 8.43
N LEU A 60 5.34 -11.24 8.10
CA LEU A 60 4.60 -12.37 7.54
C LEU A 60 5.13 -12.80 6.17
N ASP A 61 5.48 -11.84 5.32
CA ASP A 61 6.06 -12.11 4.01
C ASP A 61 7.47 -12.69 4.15
N TYR A 62 8.22 -12.23 5.16
CA TYR A 62 9.55 -12.75 5.46
C TYR A 62 9.47 -14.22 5.92
N GLU A 63 8.61 -14.54 6.87
CA GLU A 63 8.40 -15.91 7.34
C GLU A 63 7.99 -16.86 6.19
N ARG A 64 7.12 -16.39 5.29
CA ARG A 64 6.73 -17.14 4.09
C ARG A 64 7.90 -17.34 3.14
N PHE A 65 8.62 -16.27 2.84
CA PHE A 65 9.82 -16.33 2.00
C PHE A 65 10.83 -17.34 2.56
N LEU A 66 11.06 -17.33 3.87
CA LEU A 66 11.95 -18.29 4.53
C LEU A 66 11.42 -19.72 4.51
N ALA A 67 10.11 -19.94 4.61
CA ALA A 67 9.52 -21.27 4.49
C ALA A 67 9.66 -21.84 3.07
N GLU A 68 9.61 -20.98 2.05
CA GLU A 68 9.79 -21.37 0.65
C GLU A 68 11.26 -21.63 0.29
N GLN A 69 12.17 -20.76 0.71
CA GLN A 69 13.61 -20.89 0.39
C GLN A 69 14.32 -21.93 1.26
N LEU A 70 13.87 -22.11 2.51
CA LEU A 70 14.51 -22.98 3.50
C LEU A 70 13.44 -23.82 4.24
N PRO A 71 12.86 -24.85 3.59
CA PRO A 71 11.78 -25.64 4.15
C PRO A 71 12.21 -26.42 5.41
N GLY A 72 11.28 -26.59 6.35
CA GLY A 72 11.47 -27.41 7.56
C GLY A 72 12.22 -26.74 8.71
N SER A 73 12.54 -25.45 8.61
CA SER A 73 13.25 -24.71 9.66
C SER A 73 12.31 -23.86 10.54
N PRO A 74 12.57 -23.72 11.86
CA PRO A 74 11.77 -22.90 12.77
C PRO A 74 11.83 -21.40 12.40
N PRO A 75 10.84 -20.57 12.78
CA PRO A 75 10.81 -19.15 12.46
C PRO A 75 11.84 -18.37 13.29
N ILE A 76 13.09 -18.44 12.88
CA ILE A 76 14.24 -17.70 13.42
C ILE A 76 14.91 -16.93 12.28
N THR A 77 15.78 -15.98 12.63
CA THR A 77 16.54 -15.15 11.68
C THR A 77 17.31 -15.98 10.65
N LEU A 78 17.44 -15.48 9.41
CA LEU A 78 18.28 -16.09 8.36
C LEU A 78 19.69 -16.32 8.87
N THR A 79 20.22 -15.35 9.62
CA THR A 79 21.55 -15.44 10.25
C THR A 79 21.64 -16.67 11.15
N ALA A 80 20.63 -16.92 12.00
CA ALA A 80 20.60 -18.10 12.86
C ALA A 80 20.40 -19.41 12.07
N ARG A 81 19.71 -19.39 10.92
CA ARG A 81 19.51 -20.57 10.06
C ARG A 81 20.75 -20.97 9.27
N LEU A 82 21.47 -20.00 8.74
CA LEU A 82 22.58 -20.23 7.81
C LEU A 82 23.93 -20.38 8.52
N GLY A 83 24.08 -19.71 9.67
CA GLY A 83 25.36 -19.63 10.38
C GLY A 83 26.42 -18.80 9.65
N ALA A 84 27.54 -18.57 10.33
CA ALA A 84 28.59 -17.65 9.85
C ALA A 84 29.28 -18.09 8.54
N GLU A 85 29.32 -19.41 8.27
CA GLU A 85 30.00 -19.98 7.09
C GLU A 85 29.27 -19.68 5.77
N ARG A 86 27.97 -19.35 5.84
CA ARG A 86 27.10 -19.13 4.67
C ARG A 86 26.72 -17.67 4.49
N ARG A 87 27.61 -16.75 4.87
CA ARG A 87 27.42 -15.29 4.73
C ARG A 87 27.05 -14.85 3.32
N GLY A 88 27.68 -15.41 2.28
CA GLY A 88 27.34 -15.03 0.89
C GLY A 88 25.89 -15.36 0.53
N GLU A 89 25.37 -16.48 1.06
CA GLU A 89 23.99 -16.90 0.84
C GLU A 89 23.00 -16.07 1.66
N LEU A 90 23.36 -15.71 2.90
CA LEU A 90 22.60 -14.78 3.72
C LEU A 90 22.31 -13.48 2.96
N TRP A 91 23.35 -12.86 2.40
CA TRP A 91 23.19 -11.59 1.69
C TRP A 91 22.44 -11.74 0.37
N SER A 92 22.65 -12.86 -0.33
CA SER A 92 21.92 -13.16 -1.57
C SER A 92 20.41 -13.32 -1.31
N LEU A 93 20.03 -14.01 -0.24
CA LEU A 93 18.63 -14.20 0.15
C LEU A 93 17.99 -12.91 0.66
N LEU A 94 18.72 -12.10 1.44
CA LEU A 94 18.24 -10.80 1.88
C LEU A 94 18.04 -9.83 0.71
N ALA A 95 18.96 -9.81 -0.26
CA ALA A 95 18.81 -9.00 -1.46
C ALA A 95 17.59 -9.45 -2.29
N ALA A 96 17.38 -10.75 -2.44
CA ALA A 96 16.19 -11.30 -3.11
C ALA A 96 14.89 -10.91 -2.40
N PHE A 97 14.86 -10.98 -1.07
CA PHE A 97 13.71 -10.56 -0.26
C PHE A 97 13.42 -9.05 -0.41
N VAL A 98 14.45 -8.20 -0.34
CA VAL A 98 14.30 -6.74 -0.55
C VAL A 98 13.75 -6.44 -1.94
N ALA A 99 14.25 -7.12 -2.98
CA ALA A 99 13.76 -6.94 -4.34
C ALA A 99 12.28 -7.33 -4.49
N MET A 100 11.87 -8.46 -3.89
CA MET A 100 10.48 -8.91 -3.85
C MET A 100 9.57 -7.87 -3.17
N GLN A 101 9.98 -7.37 -2.00
CA GLN A 101 9.22 -6.37 -1.22
C GLN A 101 9.05 -5.05 -1.99
N ARG A 102 10.10 -4.59 -2.68
CA ARG A 102 10.03 -3.39 -3.55
C ARG A 102 8.98 -3.54 -4.65
N GLN A 103 8.92 -4.71 -5.30
CA GLN A 103 7.94 -4.99 -6.36
C GLN A 103 6.51 -5.09 -5.82
N GLN A 104 6.30 -5.81 -4.72
CA GLN A 104 4.97 -5.99 -4.12
C GLN A 104 4.36 -4.66 -3.66
N HIS A 105 5.14 -3.76 -3.08
CA HIS A 105 4.63 -2.45 -2.61
C HIS A 105 4.25 -1.51 -3.76
N LEU A 106 4.96 -1.57 -4.90
CA LEU A 106 4.58 -0.80 -6.09
C LEU A 106 3.21 -1.24 -6.63
N VAL A 107 2.95 -2.54 -6.64
CA VAL A 107 1.67 -3.10 -7.08
C VAL A 107 0.54 -2.70 -6.11
N ARG A 108 0.75 -2.87 -4.80
CA ARG A 108 -0.25 -2.51 -3.78
C ARG A 108 -0.63 -1.03 -3.82
N ALA A 109 0.35 -0.13 -3.92
CA ALA A 109 0.09 1.31 -4.00
C ALA A 109 -0.74 1.70 -5.24
N GLY A 110 -0.54 1.02 -6.37
CA GLY A 110 -1.35 1.22 -7.58
C GLY A 110 -2.79 0.70 -7.42
N VAL A 111 -2.97 -0.44 -6.77
CA VAL A 111 -4.31 -1.00 -6.49
C VAL A 111 -5.11 -0.09 -5.55
N ASP A 112 -4.48 0.42 -4.49
CA ASP A 112 -5.12 1.31 -3.52
C ASP A 112 -5.59 2.62 -4.18
N GLN A 113 -4.77 3.22 -5.05
CA GLN A 113 -5.16 4.42 -5.82
C GLN A 113 -6.32 4.16 -6.77
N ASN A 114 -6.32 3.01 -7.46
CA ASN A 114 -7.40 2.65 -8.37
C ASN A 114 -8.72 2.43 -7.60
N LEU A 115 -8.67 1.82 -6.42
CA LEU A 115 -9.85 1.62 -5.58
C LEU A 115 -10.42 2.95 -5.08
N GLU A 116 -9.57 3.89 -4.66
CA GLU A 116 -10.01 5.24 -4.26
C GLU A 116 -10.68 5.98 -5.43
N GLN A 117 -10.14 5.87 -6.65
CA GLN A 117 -10.73 6.46 -7.85
C GLN A 117 -12.11 5.86 -8.14
N ILE A 118 -12.27 4.54 -8.04
CA ILE A 118 -13.56 3.86 -8.21
C ILE A 118 -14.56 4.35 -7.16
N GLN A 119 -14.17 4.38 -5.88
CA GLN A 119 -15.03 4.87 -4.79
C GLN A 119 -15.37 6.36 -4.91
N ALA A 120 -14.48 7.17 -5.49
CA ALA A 120 -14.76 8.58 -5.79
C ALA A 120 -15.78 8.72 -6.92
N ILE A 121 -15.65 7.91 -7.98
CA ILE A 121 -16.61 7.84 -9.08
C ILE A 121 -18.00 7.43 -8.56
N ASP A 122 -18.08 6.39 -7.73
CA ASP A 122 -19.34 5.93 -7.15
C ASP A 122 -20.04 7.02 -6.33
N ARG A 123 -19.28 7.80 -5.55
CA ARG A 123 -19.82 8.95 -4.80
C ARG A 123 -20.34 10.06 -5.70
N LEU A 124 -19.62 10.36 -6.79
CA LEU A 124 -20.07 11.35 -7.78
C LEU A 124 -21.34 10.89 -8.49
N LEU A 125 -21.41 9.61 -8.87
CA LEU A 125 -22.61 9.03 -9.50
C LEU A 125 -23.80 9.04 -8.53
N ALA A 126 -23.59 8.72 -7.25
CA ALA A 126 -24.63 8.77 -6.24
C ALA A 126 -25.15 10.19 -6.01
N ALA A 127 -24.25 11.19 -5.95
CA ALA A 127 -24.63 12.59 -5.82
C ALA A 127 -25.41 13.10 -7.04
N ALA A 128 -24.93 12.81 -8.25
CA ALA A 128 -25.62 13.18 -9.49
C ALA A 128 -27.01 12.56 -9.61
N ARG A 129 -27.18 11.32 -9.11
CA ARG A 129 -28.47 10.64 -9.05
C ARG A 129 -29.43 11.33 -8.08
N ALA A 130 -28.96 11.66 -6.87
CA ALA A 130 -29.76 12.36 -5.88
C ALA A 130 -30.21 13.74 -6.38
N ASP A 131 -29.32 14.48 -7.05
CA ASP A 131 -29.65 15.79 -7.65
C ASP A 131 -30.70 15.67 -8.76
N TRP A 132 -30.61 14.63 -9.59
CA TRP A 132 -31.60 14.37 -10.65
C TRP A 132 -32.98 14.00 -10.08
N GLU A 133 -33.03 13.14 -9.06
CA GLU A 133 -34.27 12.78 -8.36
C GLU A 133 -34.91 14.02 -7.70
N ALA A 134 -34.12 14.88 -7.06
CA ALA A 134 -34.59 16.13 -6.47
C ALA A 134 -35.09 17.18 -7.50
N GLU A 135 -34.57 17.16 -8.72
CA GLU A 135 -35.04 17.99 -9.84
C GLU A 135 -36.36 17.50 -10.42
N GLN A 136 -36.57 16.18 -10.53
CA GLN A 136 -37.86 15.61 -10.93
C GLN A 136 -38.96 15.96 -9.93
N ASP A 137 -38.72 15.78 -8.63
CA ASP A 137 -39.70 16.13 -7.59
C ASP A 137 -40.11 17.61 -7.66
N ARG A 138 -39.16 18.53 -7.92
CA ARG A 138 -39.48 19.96 -8.10
C ARG A 138 -40.37 20.22 -9.31
N ARG A 139 -40.17 19.52 -10.42
CA ARG A 139 -41.01 19.66 -11.62
C ARG A 139 -42.42 19.14 -11.39
N ASP A 140 -42.57 18.04 -10.67
CA ASP A 140 -43.87 17.46 -10.37
C ASP A 140 -44.65 18.31 -9.34
N THR A 141 -43.94 18.96 -8.41
CA THR A 141 -44.58 19.85 -7.40
C THR A 141 -45.07 21.18 -8.00
N TYR A 142 -44.42 21.70 -9.05
CA TYR A 142 -44.79 22.98 -9.69
C TYR A 142 -45.55 22.83 -11.02
N GLY A 143 -45.65 21.61 -11.56
CA GLY A 143 -46.19 21.33 -12.88
C GLY A 143 -47.61 20.77 -12.89
N SER A 144 -48.61 21.45 -12.30
CA SER A 144 -50.00 21.37 -12.80
C SER A 144 -50.92 22.39 -12.11
N LYS A 145 -50.92 23.63 -12.59
CA LYS A 145 -52.15 24.45 -12.52
C LYS A 145 -52.73 24.53 -13.93
N PRO A 146 -53.92 23.98 -14.20
CA PRO A 146 -54.57 24.20 -15.47
C PRO A 146 -54.87 25.69 -15.59
N VAL A 147 -54.27 26.34 -16.58
CA VAL A 147 -54.63 27.71 -16.97
C VAL A 147 -56.06 27.63 -17.52
N ARG A 148 -57.06 27.97 -16.70
CA ARG A 148 -58.42 28.21 -17.18
C ARG A 148 -58.39 29.50 -18.00
N LEU A 149 -58.40 29.36 -19.32
CA LEU A 149 -58.75 30.45 -20.21
C LEU A 149 -60.24 30.75 -20.04
N THR A 150 -60.57 31.75 -19.22
CA THR A 150 -61.90 32.36 -19.22
C THR A 150 -62.02 33.20 -20.48
N ILE A 151 -62.73 32.67 -21.48
CA ILE A 151 -63.23 33.44 -22.62
C ILE A 151 -64.57 34.01 -22.16
N GLU A 152 -64.59 35.27 -21.73
CA GLU A 152 -65.82 36.05 -21.66
C GLU A 152 -66.13 36.57 -23.07
N ALA A 153 -67.19 36.04 -23.67
CA ALA A 153 -67.79 36.59 -24.88
C ALA A 153 -68.89 37.57 -24.47
N ALA A 154 -68.76 38.81 -24.94
CA ALA A 154 -69.78 39.86 -24.90
C ALA A 154 -70.69 39.79 -26.14
#